data_AF-A0A0D9RE06-F1
#
_entry.id   AF-A0A0D9RE06-F1
#
_cell.length_a   1.000
_cell.length_b   1.000
_cell.length_c   1.000
_cell.angle_alpha   90.00
_cell.angle_beta   90.00
_cell.angle_gamma   90.00
#
_symmetry.space_group_name_H-M   'P 1'
#
loop_
_entity.id
_entity.type
_entity.pdbx_description
1 polymer ?
#
loop_
_entity_poly.entity_id
_entity_poly.type
_entity_poly.pdbx_seq_one_letter_code
_entity_poly.pdbx_strand_id
1 'polypeptide(L)'
;LAMASETSVRLGTPPDRLWIQKPGIYEDEEGRTWVTVVVRIQESMDILFLKQRFKNYGNGRDGAPSQMPFSQLPPVWQLYPGRKYRAADSSFWEIVDHGQIDSMEQLVLTYQPER
;
A
#
# COMPACT_ATOMS: atom_id res chain seq x y z
N LEU A 1 30.12 18.27 15.42
CA LEU A 1 28.66 18.08 15.25
C LEU A 1 28.41 16.59 15.10
N ALA A 2 27.71 15.96 16.05
CA ALA A 2 27.23 14.60 15.88
C ALA A 2 25.96 14.67 15.02
N MET A 3 26.03 14.16 13.79
CA MET A 3 24.86 13.99 12.93
C MET A 3 24.01 12.89 13.56
N ALA A 4 22.79 13.21 13.98
CA ALA A 4 21.82 12.23 14.45
C ALA A 4 21.61 11.23 13.33
N SER A 5 22.05 9.99 13.55
CA SER A 5 21.62 8.85 12.74
C SER A 5 20.14 8.71 13.01
N GLU A 6 19.31 9.20 12.08
CA GLU A 6 17.88 8.90 12.06
C GLU A 6 17.76 7.39 12.23
N THR A 7 17.11 7.01 13.32
CA THR A 7 16.82 5.63 13.66
C THR A 7 16.04 5.04 12.50
N SER A 8 16.74 4.38 11.58
CA SER A 8 16.15 3.41 10.67
C SER A 8 15.62 2.30 11.57
N VAL A 9 14.39 2.49 12.05
CA VAL A 9 13.57 1.37 12.51
C VAL A 9 13.62 0.40 11.36
N ARG A 10 14.13 -0.82 11.61
CA ARG A 10 14.28 -1.83 10.57
C ARG A 10 12.91 -2.12 9.99
N LEU A 11 12.56 -1.42 8.92
CA LEU A 11 11.38 -1.69 8.12
C LEU A 11 11.54 -3.12 7.62
N GLY A 12 10.49 -3.92 7.79
CA GLY A 12 10.41 -5.22 7.17
C GLY A 12 10.54 -5.11 5.65
N THR A 13 10.64 -6.23 4.96
CA THR A 13 10.45 -6.22 3.51
C THR A 13 9.01 -5.82 3.19
N PRO A 14 8.76 -5.08 2.09
CA PRO A 14 7.40 -4.83 1.64
C PRO A 14 6.71 -6.18 1.37
N PRO A 15 5.38 -6.27 1.53
CA PRO A 15 4.63 -7.51 1.31
C PRO A 15 4.95 -8.15 -0.04
N ASP A 16 5.17 -9.45 -0.08
CA ASP A 16 5.35 -10.18 -1.33
C ASP A 16 4.03 -10.23 -2.13
N ARG A 17 2.90 -10.29 -1.44
CA ARG A 17 1.57 -10.36 -2.06
C ARG A 17 0.54 -9.55 -1.28
N LEU A 18 -0.41 -8.97 -2.00
CA LEU A 18 -1.60 -8.35 -1.40
C LEU A 18 -2.84 -8.91 -2.09
N TRP A 19 -3.77 -9.47 -1.32
CA TRP A 19 -5.06 -9.97 -1.80
C TRP A 19 -6.20 -9.09 -1.30
N ILE A 20 -7.09 -8.72 -2.20
CA ILE A 20 -8.26 -7.92 -1.85
C ILE A 20 -9.20 -8.73 -0.94
N GLN A 21 -9.53 -8.18 0.22
CA GLN A 21 -10.54 -8.72 1.13
C GLN A 21 -11.88 -8.01 0.93
N LYS A 22 -11.80 -6.68 0.79
CA LYS A 22 -12.93 -5.79 0.50
C LYS A 22 -12.42 -4.66 -0.39
N PRO A 23 -13.29 -3.95 -1.11
CA PRO A 23 -12.86 -2.80 -1.90
C PRO A 23 -12.08 -1.79 -1.02
N GLY A 24 -10.79 -1.59 -1.33
CA GLY A 24 -9.88 -0.73 -0.55
C GLY A 24 -9.20 -1.38 0.66
N ILE A 25 -9.38 -2.69 0.88
CA ILE A 25 -8.77 -3.44 1.98
C ILE A 25 -8.09 -4.67 1.42
N TYR A 26 -6.79 -4.79 1.70
CA TYR A 26 -5.95 -5.92 1.32
C TYR A 26 -5.45 -6.67 2.54
N GLU A 27 -5.09 -7.92 2.35
CA GLU A 27 -4.37 -8.74 3.31
C GLU A 27 -3.08 -9.25 2.64
N ASP A 28 -1.99 -9.30 3.39
CA ASP A 28 -0.72 -9.85 2.91
C ASP A 28 -0.47 -11.29 3.37
N GLU A 29 0.66 -11.86 2.95
CA GLU A 29 1.06 -13.24 3.28
C GLU A 29 1.28 -13.48 4.78
N GLU A 30 1.49 -12.42 5.56
CA GLU A 30 1.61 -12.48 7.02
C GLU A 30 0.26 -12.26 7.73
N GLY A 31 -0.84 -12.14 6.98
CA GLY A 31 -2.19 -11.90 7.52
C GLY A 31 -2.42 -10.48 8.04
N ARG A 32 -1.51 -9.54 7.70
CA ARG A 32 -1.60 -8.12 8.06
C ARG A 32 -2.56 -7.43 7.11
N THR A 33 -3.39 -6.56 7.66
CA THR A 33 -4.42 -5.85 6.88
C THR A 33 -3.90 -4.50 6.42
N TRP A 34 -4.05 -4.22 5.13
CA TRP A 34 -3.65 -2.97 4.49
C TRP A 34 -4.88 -2.22 3.99
N VAL A 35 -4.97 -0.94 4.30
CA VAL A 35 -6.05 -0.04 3.88
C VAL A 35 -5.53 0.89 2.81
N THR A 36 -6.22 0.95 1.67
CA THR A 36 -5.85 1.76 0.53
C THR A 36 -6.56 3.10 0.55
N VAL A 37 -5.78 4.18 0.35
CA VAL A 37 -6.25 5.51 0.03
C VAL A 37 -5.74 5.85 -1.37
N VAL A 38 -6.66 6.13 -2.29
CA VAL A 38 -6.30 6.49 -3.67
C VAL A 38 -6.34 8.00 -3.83
N VAL A 39 -5.28 8.57 -4.39
CA VAL A 39 -5.19 9.99 -4.72
C VAL A 39 -4.85 10.13 -6.20
N ARG A 40 -5.70 10.83 -6.94
CA ARG A 40 -5.42 11.24 -8.32
C ARG A 40 -4.82 12.63 -8.29
N ILE A 41 -3.57 12.77 -8.73
CA ILE A 41 -2.88 14.08 -8.72
C ILE A 41 -2.94 14.74 -10.11
N GLN A 42 -2.87 13.96 -11.19
CA GLN A 42 -3.03 14.41 -12.58
C GLN A 42 -3.78 13.34 -13.38
N GLU A 43 -4.36 13.70 -14.53
CA GLU A 43 -5.16 12.78 -15.38
C GLU A 43 -4.42 11.50 -15.80
N SER A 44 -3.09 11.47 -15.65
CA SER A 44 -2.21 10.35 -16.01
C SER A 44 -1.51 9.65 -14.84
N MET A 45 -1.67 10.13 -13.59
CA MET A 45 -0.91 9.62 -12.45
C MET A 45 -1.80 9.33 -11.24
N ASP A 46 -2.10 8.05 -11.07
CA ASP A 46 -2.76 7.51 -9.89
C ASP A 46 -1.69 7.14 -8.83
N ILE A 47 -1.84 7.67 -7.61
CA ILE A 47 -1.02 7.33 -6.45
C ILE A 47 -1.88 6.53 -5.46
N LEU A 48 -1.36 5.39 -5.01
CA LEU A 48 -1.98 4.57 -3.98
C LEU A 48 -1.16 4.62 -2.70
N PHE A 49 -1.82 4.96 -1.61
CA PHE A 49 -1.27 4.86 -0.26
C PHE A 49 -1.89 3.64 0.40
N LEU A 50 -1.08 2.63 0.68
CA LEU A 50 -1.44 1.46 1.46
C LEU A 50 -0.91 1.65 2.87
N LYS A 51 -1.81 1.66 3.86
CA LYS A 51 -1.45 1.79 5.27
C LYS A 51 -1.82 0.51 6.00
N GLN A 52 -0.87 -0.06 6.73
CA GLN A 52 -1.12 -1.22 7.55
C GLN A 52 -1.98 -0.83 8.75
N ARG A 53 -3.15 -1.46 8.87
CA ARG A 53 -4.02 -1.35 10.03
C ARG A 53 -3.65 -2.43 11.03
N PHE A 54 -3.18 -2.03 12.21
CA PHE A 54 -3.05 -2.93 13.34
C PHE A 54 -4.43 -3.44 13.74
N LYS A 55 -4.63 -4.76 13.70
CA LYS A 55 -5.79 -5.44 14.30
C LYS A 55 -5.68 -5.32 15.82
N ASN A 56 -5.98 -4.15 16.37
CA ASN A 56 -6.34 -4.07 17.79
C ASN A 56 -7.69 -4.77 17.92
N TYR A 57 -7.69 -5.96 18.51
CA TYR A 57 -8.90 -6.69 18.90
C TYR A 57 -9.68 -5.84 19.91
N GLY A 58 -10.58 -4.99 19.42
CA GLY A 58 -11.39 -4.09 20.24
C GLY A 58 -12.45 -3.38 19.41
N ASN A 59 -13.68 -3.89 19.51
CA ASN A 59 -14.96 -3.35 19.07
C ASN A 59 -15.00 -2.03 18.26
N GLY A 60 -15.58 -2.14 17.06
CA GLY A 60 -16.67 -1.24 16.65
C GLY A 60 -16.26 0.05 15.94
N ARG A 61 -16.12 -0.03 14.61
CA ARG A 61 -16.81 0.81 13.61
C ARG A 61 -16.19 0.59 12.23
N ASP A 62 -16.96 -0.09 11.39
CA ASP A 62 -16.79 -0.09 9.95
C ASP A 62 -17.34 1.24 9.38
N GLY A 63 -16.58 1.89 8.49
CA GLY A 63 -16.99 3.09 7.72
C GLY A 63 -15.90 4.17 7.70
N ALA A 64 -14.97 4.18 6.73
CA ALA A 64 -14.99 4.86 5.41
C ALA A 64 -14.65 6.37 5.52
N PRO A 65 -13.88 7.03 4.58
CA PRO A 65 -14.02 6.89 3.11
C PRO A 65 -12.72 7.01 2.26
N SER A 66 -12.78 6.69 0.96
CA SER A 66 -12.07 7.46 -0.06
C SER A 66 -12.76 7.37 -1.43
N GLN A 67 -12.76 8.49 -2.15
CA GLN A 67 -13.68 8.92 -3.21
C GLN A 67 -13.33 8.37 -4.61
N MET A 68 -12.93 7.11 -4.68
CA MET A 68 -12.71 6.41 -5.95
C MET A 68 -13.49 5.11 -5.90
N PRO A 69 -14.15 4.69 -7.00
CA PRO A 69 -14.75 3.38 -7.00
C PRO A 69 -13.60 2.37 -6.93
N PHE A 70 -13.42 1.78 -5.74
CA PHE A 70 -12.44 0.71 -5.47
C PHE A 70 -12.55 -0.48 -6.44
N SER A 71 -13.59 -0.52 -7.28
CA SER A 71 -13.74 -1.45 -8.41
C SER A 71 -12.62 -1.36 -9.44
N GLN A 72 -11.80 -0.29 -9.44
CA GLN A 72 -10.63 -0.18 -10.32
C GLN A 72 -9.34 -0.72 -9.70
N LEU A 73 -9.34 -1.08 -8.40
CA LEU A 73 -8.13 -1.61 -7.80
C LEU A 73 -7.95 -3.10 -8.14
N PRO A 74 -6.73 -3.51 -8.54
CA PRO A 74 -6.40 -4.90 -8.79
C PRO A 74 -6.71 -5.84 -7.61
N PRO A 75 -7.32 -7.01 -7.85
CA PRO A 75 -7.64 -7.95 -6.77
C PRO A 75 -6.40 -8.58 -6.13
N VAL A 76 -5.29 -8.63 -6.87
CA VAL A 76 -4.03 -9.20 -6.42
C VAL A 76 -2.88 -8.32 -6.88
N TRP A 77 -1.92 -8.14 -5.97
CA TRP A 77 -0.64 -7.51 -6.22
C TRP A 77 0.45 -8.51 -5.88
N GLN A 78 1.47 -8.59 -6.72
CA GLN A 78 2.63 -9.44 -6.51
C GLN A 78 3.90 -8.61 -6.61
N LEU A 79 4.74 -8.66 -5.58
CA LEU A 79 6.04 -8.01 -5.58
C LEU A 79 6.88 -8.58 -6.72
N TYR A 80 7.43 -7.68 -7.52
CA TYR A 80 8.22 -7.97 -8.70
C TYR A 80 9.61 -7.32 -8.53
N PRO A 81 10.68 -7.92 -9.09
CA PRO A 81 12.02 -7.34 -9.03
C PRO A 81 12.06 -5.86 -9.44
N GLY A 82 12.87 -5.06 -8.74
CA GLY A 82 13.02 -3.63 -9.00
C GLY A 82 12.00 -2.75 -8.27
N ARG A 83 11.61 -3.11 -7.03
CA ARG A 83 10.73 -2.31 -6.15
C ARG A 83 9.39 -1.93 -6.82
N LYS A 84 8.71 -2.90 -7.41
CA LYS A 84 7.41 -2.68 -8.04
C LYS A 84 6.48 -3.84 -7.78
N TYR A 85 5.18 -3.58 -7.79
CA TYR A 85 4.16 -4.61 -7.81
C TYR A 85 3.66 -4.81 -9.23
N ARG A 86 3.42 -6.08 -9.58
CA ARG A 86 2.62 -6.48 -10.72
C ARG A 86 1.21 -6.75 -10.24
N ALA A 87 0.26 -6.02 -10.81
CA ALA A 87 -1.17 -6.22 -10.57
C ALA A 87 -1.74 -7.37 -11.41
N ALA A 88 -2.91 -7.86 -11.04
CA ALA A 88 -3.60 -8.93 -11.76
C ALA A 88 -3.98 -8.57 -13.22
N ASP A 89 -4.15 -7.28 -13.51
CA ASP A 89 -4.36 -6.73 -14.86
C ASP A 89 -3.05 -6.58 -15.66
N SER A 90 -1.94 -7.11 -15.12
CA SER A 90 -0.57 -6.98 -15.63
C SER A 90 0.01 -5.56 -15.59
N SER A 91 -0.68 -4.58 -15.00
CA SER A 91 -0.08 -3.26 -14.78
C SER A 91 1.04 -3.30 -13.75
N PHE A 92 2.01 -2.40 -13.91
CA PHE A 92 3.10 -2.23 -12.96
C PHE A 92 2.90 -0.98 -12.13
N TRP A 93 3.19 -1.11 -10.84
CA TRP A 93 3.11 -0.04 -9.88
C TRP A 93 4.39 0.03 -9.08
N GLU A 94 5.07 1.16 -9.15
CA GLU A 94 6.36 1.36 -8.49
C GLU A 94 6.17 1.69 -7.02
N ILE A 95 7.01 1.09 -6.15
CA ILE A 95 7.08 1.43 -4.73
C ILE A 95 7.95 2.68 -4.59
N VAL A 96 7.28 3.84 -4.57
CA VAL A 96 7.92 5.15 -4.37
C VAL A 96 8.43 5.29 -2.96
N ASP A 97 7.65 4.83 -1.98
CA ASP A 97 8.03 4.88 -0.58
C ASP A 97 7.52 3.65 0.18
N HIS A 98 8.32 3.21 1.14
CA HIS A 98 7.97 2.15 2.08
C HIS A 98 8.58 2.52 3.43
N GLY A 99 7.71 2.93 4.34
CA GLY A 99 8.09 3.58 5.58
C GLY A 99 7.19 3.18 6.74
N GLN A 100 7.50 3.71 7.91
CA GLN A 100 6.63 3.60 9.08
C GLN A 100 6.35 5.03 9.56
N ILE A 101 5.07 5.35 9.71
CA ILE A 101 4.62 6.59 10.32
C ILE A 101 3.94 6.22 11.64
N ASP A 102 4.51 6.70 12.75
CA ASP A 102 4.19 6.25 14.10
C ASP A 102 4.38 4.73 14.24
N SER A 103 3.32 4.01 14.61
CA SER A 103 3.31 2.54 14.61
C SER A 103 2.87 1.94 13.29
N MET A 104 2.31 2.71 12.35
CA MET A 104 1.71 2.21 11.11
C MET A 104 2.73 2.11 9.98
N GLU A 105 2.85 0.91 9.41
CA GLU A 105 3.58 0.71 8.16
C GLU A 105 2.82 1.35 6.99
N GLN A 106 3.53 2.02 6.09
CA GLN A 106 3.00 2.68 4.91
C GLN A 106 3.77 2.25 3.67
N LEU A 107 3.02 2.01 2.61
CA LEU A 107 3.52 1.72 1.28
C LEU A 107 2.87 2.71 0.29
N VAL A 108 3.69 3.40 -0.49
CA VAL A 108 3.23 4.37 -1.50
C VAL A 108 3.57 3.83 -2.87
N LEU A 109 2.54 3.64 -3.69
CA LEU A 109 2.64 3.13 -5.03
C LEU A 109 2.24 4.19 -6.06
N THR A 110 2.93 4.21 -7.18
CA THR A 110 2.55 5.02 -8.35
C THR A 110 2.31 4.13 -9.55
N TYR A 111 1.24 4.41 -10.27
CA TYR A 111 0.96 3.73 -11.53
C TYR A 111 2.02 4.08 -12.58
N GLN A 112 2.62 3.07 -13.19
CA GLN A 112 3.55 3.22 -14.31
C GLN A 112 2.87 2.71 -15.59
N PRO A 113 2.37 3.57 -16.48
CA PRO A 113 1.93 3.11 -17.79
C PRO A 113 3.14 2.53 -18.54
N GLU A 114 3.01 1.32 -19.09
CA GLU A 114 4.02 0.79 -20.01
C GLU A 114 4.17 1.78 -21.18
N ARG A 115 5.37 2.33 -21.36
CA ARG A 115 5.74 3.22 -22.47
C ARG A 115 6.02 2.45 -23.75
#